data_AF-A0AAV7M3U2-F1
#
_entry.id   AF-A0AAV7M3U2-F1
#
_cell.length_a   1.000
_cell.length_b   1.000
_cell.length_c   1.000
_cell.angle_alpha   90.00
_cell.angle_beta   90.00
_cell.angle_gamma   90.00
#
_symmetry.space_group_name_H-M   'P 1'
#
loop_
_entity.id
_entity.type
_entity.pdbx_description
1 polymer ?
#
loop_
_entity_poly.entity_id
_entity_poly.type
_entity_poly.pdbx_seq_one_letter_code
_entity_poly.pdbx_strand_id
1 'polypeptide(L)'
;MRAEIAGFQSRVTGLEQRMGLVEAQTTISRDRDQDLLYMRSKLTDMEDRSRRDNIRLRGIPENEEGVDVQSFLRSALLKLTSLEFDPPIEFQRAH
;
A
#
# COMPACT_ATOMS: atom_id res chain seq x y z
N MET A 1 55.83 23.35 -13.43
CA MET A 1 54.87 24.33 -12.87
C MET A 1 53.68 24.65 -13.78
N ARG A 2 53.80 25.39 -14.91
CA ARG A 2 52.61 25.76 -15.73
C ARG A 2 51.86 24.55 -16.32
N ALA A 3 52.57 23.53 -16.81
CA ALA A 3 51.96 22.32 -17.36
C ALA A 3 51.23 21.48 -16.30
N GLU A 4 51.78 21.41 -15.09
CA GLU A 4 51.13 20.71 -13.96
C GLU A 4 49.86 21.44 -13.53
N ILE A 5 49.90 22.78 -13.45
CA ILE A 5 48.72 23.60 -13.15
C ILE A 5 47.61 23.36 -14.19
N ALA A 6 47.95 23.33 -15.48
CA ALA A 6 46.98 23.02 -16.53
C ALA A 6 46.40 21.61 -16.41
N GLY A 7 47.22 20.62 -16.08
CA GLY A 7 46.78 19.24 -15.81
C GLY A 7 45.84 19.16 -14.60
N PHE A 8 46.13 19.89 -13.53
CA PHE A 8 45.25 19.99 -12.36
C PHE A 8 43.92 20.67 -12.71
N GLN A 9 43.94 21.76 -13.47
CA GLN A 9 42.72 22.45 -13.92
C GLN A 9 41.80 21.53 -14.71
N SER A 10 42.35 20.76 -15.67
CA SER A 10 41.55 19.80 -16.45
C SER A 10 40.91 18.73 -15.56
N ARG A 11 41.63 18.22 -14.56
CA ARG A 11 41.09 17.24 -13.59
C ARG A 11 40.00 17.84 -12.71
N VAL A 12 40.17 19.08 -12.26
CA VAL A 12 39.16 19.79 -11.46
C VAL A 12 37.88 19.97 -12.27
N THR A 13 37.97 20.47 -13.51
CA THR A 13 36.81 20.63 -14.38
C THR A 13 36.10 19.28 -14.65
N GLY A 14 36.86 18.20 -14.87
CA GLY A 14 36.29 16.87 -15.05
C GLY A 14 35.57 16.35 -13.80
N LEU A 15 36.07 16.66 -12.60
CA LEU A 15 35.42 16.30 -11.34
C LEU A 15 34.16 17.13 -11.10
N GLU A 16 34.18 18.43 -11.38
CA GLU A 16 33.02 19.31 -11.26
C GLU A 16 31.86 18.85 -12.16
N GLN A 17 32.16 18.50 -13.42
CA GLN A 17 31.16 17.96 -14.34
C GLN A 17 30.54 16.66 -13.83
N ARG A 18 31.37 15.72 -13.34
CA ARG A 18 30.89 14.46 -12.79
C ARG A 18 30.06 14.67 -11.52
N MET A 19 30.46 15.61 -10.67
CA MET A 19 29.72 15.99 -9.47
C MET A 19 28.33 16.51 -9.83
N GLY A 20 28.23 17.43 -10.79
CA GLY A 20 26.94 17.94 -11.26
C GLY A 20 26.03 16.85 -11.82
N LEU A 21 26.58 15.86 -12.54
CA LEU A 21 25.81 14.70 -13.02
C LEU A 21 25.30 13.82 -11.88
N VAL A 22 26.14 13.56 -10.87
CA VAL A 22 25.77 12.77 -9.69
C VAL A 22 24.70 13.48 -8.87
N GLU A 23 24.82 14.79 -8.68
CA GLU A 23 23.82 15.61 -7.98
C GLU A 23 22.47 15.57 -8.70
N ALA A 24 22.46 15.78 -10.02
CA ALA A 24 21.23 15.68 -10.81
C ALA A 24 20.59 14.30 -10.70
N GLN A 25 21.38 13.23 -10.80
CA GLN A 25 20.90 11.86 -10.65
C GLN A 25 20.34 11.59 -9.24
N THR A 26 20.97 12.14 -8.21
CA THR A 26 20.54 11.98 -6.82
C THR A 26 19.20 12.67 -6.58
N THR A 27 19.00 13.87 -7.14
CA THR A 27 17.72 14.59 -7.08
C THR A 27 16.62 13.80 -7.75
N ILE A 28 16.85 13.31 -8.97
CA ILE A 28 15.87 12.47 -9.70
C ILE A 28 15.53 11.20 -8.91
N SER A 29 16.52 10.57 -8.27
CA SER A 29 16.28 9.37 -7.45
C SER A 29 15.39 9.69 -6.25
N ARG A 30 15.63 10.82 -5.56
CA ARG A 30 14.81 11.24 -4.42
C ARG A 30 13.37 11.53 -4.82
N ASP A 31 13.17 12.20 -5.95
CA ASP A 31 11.82 12.49 -6.46
C ASP A 31 11.07 11.19 -6.76
N ARG A 32 11.74 10.22 -7.40
CA ARG A 32 11.17 8.89 -7.63
C ARG A 32 10.82 8.15 -6.35
N ASP A 33 11.68 8.22 -5.34
CA ASP A 33 11.42 7.59 -4.04
C ASP A 33 10.20 8.23 -3.35
N GLN A 34 10.04 9.54 -3.46
CA GLN A 34 8.85 10.24 -2.95
C GLN A 34 7.58 9.82 -3.70
N ASP A 35 7.63 9.75 -5.04
CA ASP A 35 6.50 9.29 -5.85
C ASP A 35 6.12 7.85 -5.49
N LEU A 36 7.09 6.96 -5.31
CA LEU A 36 6.86 5.58 -4.90
C LEU A 36 6.19 5.50 -3.52
N LEU A 37 6.64 6.30 -2.56
CA LEU A 37 6.02 6.36 -1.23
C LEU A 37 4.58 6.88 -1.31
N TYR A 38 4.34 7.93 -2.11
CA TYR A 38 3.02 8.47 -2.33
C TYR A 38 2.07 7.44 -2.95
N MET A 39 2.50 6.77 -4.03
CA MET A 39 1.71 5.74 -4.69
C MET A 39 1.43 4.56 -3.77
N ARG A 40 2.42 4.12 -2.99
CA ARG A 40 2.23 3.04 -2.01
C ARG A 40 1.19 3.42 -0.96
N SER A 41 1.27 4.63 -0.41
CA SER A 41 0.27 5.11 0.55
C SER A 41 -1.13 5.17 -0.05
N LYS A 42 -1.26 5.62 -1.29
CA LYS A 42 -2.51 5.65 -2.05
C LYS A 42 -3.09 4.24 -2.24
N LEU A 43 -2.24 3.28 -2.63
CA LEU A 43 -2.65 1.89 -2.81
C LEU A 43 -3.13 1.27 -1.50
N THR A 44 -2.39 1.46 -0.40
CA THR A 44 -2.80 0.98 0.91
C THR A 44 -4.14 1.56 1.34
N ASP A 45 -4.33 2.89 1.22
CA ASP A 45 -5.62 3.51 1.54
C ASP A 45 -6.74 2.92 0.67
N MET A 46 -6.53 2.76 -0.64
CA MET A 46 -7.52 2.17 -1.55
C MET A 46 -7.89 0.73 -1.17
N GLU A 47 -6.90 -0.10 -0.84
CA GLU A 47 -7.11 -1.48 -0.39
C GLU A 47 -7.88 -1.53 0.94
N ASP A 48 -7.52 -0.66 1.88
CA ASP A 48 -8.20 -0.54 3.17
C ASP A 48 -9.63 -0.05 2.99
N ARG A 49 -9.90 0.91 2.09
CA ARG A 49 -11.29 1.33 1.75
C ARG A 49 -12.08 0.19 1.16
N SER A 50 -11.46 -0.56 0.25
CA SER A 50 -12.12 -1.66 -0.45
C SER A 50 -12.44 -2.85 0.47
N ARG A 51 -11.70 -3.01 1.57
CA ARG A 51 -11.89 -4.12 2.52
C ARG A 51 -12.53 -3.69 3.84
N ARG A 52 -12.81 -2.39 4.03
CA ARG A 52 -13.28 -1.84 5.30
C ARG A 52 -14.58 -2.46 5.78
N ASP A 53 -15.45 -2.80 4.84
CA ASP A 53 -16.75 -3.39 5.13
C ASP A 53 -16.70 -4.93 5.15
N ASN A 54 -15.52 -5.53 4.97
CA ASN A 54 -15.35 -6.97 5.03
C ASN A 54 -15.07 -7.43 6.46
N ILE A 55 -15.91 -8.34 6.97
CA ILE A 55 -15.71 -9.00 8.26
C ILE A 55 -15.20 -10.41 8.02
N ARG A 56 -14.19 -10.84 8.80
CA ARG A 56 -13.67 -12.22 8.76
C ARG A 56 -13.98 -12.95 10.06
N LEU A 57 -14.84 -13.95 9.98
CA LEU A 57 -15.13 -14.85 11.08
C LEU A 57 -14.09 -15.99 11.11
N ARG A 58 -13.65 -16.38 12.30
CA ARG A 58 -12.69 -17.48 12.51
C ARG A 58 -13.25 -18.45 13.54
N GLY A 59 -12.91 -19.73 13.39
CA GLY A 59 -13.35 -20.78 14.31
C GLY A 59 -14.70 -21.40 13.97
N ILE A 60 -15.23 -21.15 12.77
CA ILE A 60 -16.38 -21.87 12.23
C ILE A 60 -15.87 -23.21 11.65
N PRO A 61 -16.36 -24.37 12.12
CA PRO A 61 -16.13 -25.67 11.50
C PRO A 61 -16.46 -25.71 10.01
N GLU A 62 -15.66 -26.45 9.23
CA GLU A 62 -15.90 -26.60 7.80
C GLU A 62 -17.26 -27.25 7.51
N ASN A 63 -17.98 -26.72 6.52
CA ASN A 63 -19.31 -27.16 6.07
C ASN A 63 -20.48 -26.91 7.04
N GLU A 64 -20.28 -26.20 8.16
CA GLU A 64 -21.38 -25.85 9.07
C GLU A 64 -22.37 -24.84 8.46
N GLU A 65 -21.89 -24.04 7.51
CA GLU A 65 -22.64 -22.96 6.85
C GLU A 65 -23.75 -23.49 5.91
N GLY A 66 -23.60 -24.74 5.45
CA GLY A 66 -24.53 -25.36 4.51
C GLY A 66 -24.54 -24.70 3.13
N VAL A 67 -25.68 -24.74 2.44
CA VAL A 67 -25.84 -24.22 1.07
C VAL A 67 -26.05 -22.69 1.05
N ASP A 68 -26.60 -22.13 2.13
CA ASP A 68 -26.91 -20.71 2.25
C ASP A 68 -26.11 -20.04 3.38
N VAL A 69 -24.91 -19.60 3.02
CA VAL A 69 -23.97 -18.90 3.90
C VAL A 69 -24.59 -17.63 4.48
N GLN A 70 -25.40 -16.88 3.73
CA GLN A 70 -25.95 -15.60 4.22
C GLN A 70 -26.96 -15.82 5.35
N SER A 71 -27.84 -16.82 5.20
CA SER A 71 -28.79 -17.18 6.26
C SER A 71 -28.09 -17.70 7.51
N PHE A 72 -27.03 -18.48 7.33
CA PHE A 72 -26.17 -18.91 8.44
C PHE A 72 -25.55 -17.70 9.16
N LEU A 73 -24.94 -16.78 8.41
CA LEU A 73 -24.29 -15.58 8.97
C LEU A 73 -25.28 -14.68 9.72
N ARG A 74 -26.49 -14.46 9.20
CA ARG A 74 -27.54 -13.70 9.91
C ARG A 74 -27.87 -14.31 11.25
N SER A 75 -28.09 -15.62 11.26
CA SER A 75 -28.40 -16.37 12.48
C SER A 75 -27.24 -16.36 13.47
N ALA A 76 -26.00 -16.51 12.98
CA ALA A 76 -24.79 -16.48 13.79
C ALA A 76 -24.55 -15.10 14.42
N LEU A 77 -24.68 -14.02 13.65
CA LEU A 77 -24.52 -12.65 14.14
C LEU A 77 -25.57 -12.31 15.20
N LEU A 78 -26.84 -12.65 14.96
CA LEU A 78 -27.90 -12.44 15.95
C LEU A 78 -27.60 -13.18 17.27
N LYS A 79 -27.13 -14.43 17.20
CA LYS A 79 -26.73 -15.21 18.39
C LYS A 79 -25.52 -14.60 19.10
N LEU A 80 -24.53 -14.10 18.36
CA LEU A 80 -23.28 -13.55 18.92
C LEU A 80 -23.49 -12.18 19.59
N THR A 81 -24.28 -11.31 18.96
CA THR A 81 -24.44 -9.93 19.43
C THR A 81 -25.70 -9.72 20.24
N SER A 82 -26.69 -10.62 20.13
CA SER A 82 -28.06 -10.43 20.64
C SER A 82 -28.72 -9.14 20.13
N LEU A 83 -28.24 -8.61 19.00
CA LEU A 83 -28.79 -7.42 18.36
C LEU A 83 -29.74 -7.83 17.25
N GLU A 84 -30.98 -7.35 17.35
CA GLU A 84 -31.90 -7.32 16.21
C GLU A 84 -31.60 -6.07 15.39
N PHE A 85 -31.32 -6.26 14.10
CA PHE A 85 -31.04 -5.18 13.18
C PHE A 85 -32.34 -4.81 12.44
N ASP A 86 -32.75 -3.55 12.55
CA ASP A 86 -33.86 -2.98 11.79
C ASP A 86 -33.36 -1.73 11.01
N PRO A 87 -33.22 -1.80 9.68
CA PRO A 87 -33.52 -2.94 8.81
C PRO A 87 -32.51 -4.10 8.94
N PRO A 88 -32.83 -5.31 8.45
CA PRO A 88 -31.94 -6.47 8.51
C PRO A 88 -30.58 -6.21 7.85
N ILE A 89 -29.52 -6.88 8.33
CA ILE A 89 -28.21 -6.81 7.69
C ILE A 89 -28.28 -7.33 6.25
N GLU A 90 -27.80 -6.49 5.34
CA GLU A 90 -27.59 -6.81 3.94
C GLU A 90 -26.14 -7.26 3.72
N PHE A 91 -25.97 -8.38 3.01
CA PHE A 91 -24.67 -8.90 2.62
C PHE A 91 -24.49 -8.70 1.12
N GLN A 92 -23.50 -7.90 0.73
CA GLN A 92 -23.15 -7.79 -0.68
C GLN A 92 -22.57 -9.10 -1.22
N ARG A 93 -21.77 -9.80 -0.40
CA ARG A 93 -21.10 -11.04 -0.75
C ARG A 93 -20.74 -11.82 0.52
N ALA A 94 -20.86 -13.15 0.49
CA ALA A 94 -20.43 -14.04 1.57
C ALA A 94 -19.83 -15.33 0.96
N HIS A 95 -18.80 -15.85 1.63
CA HIS A 95 -18.02 -17.01 1.21
C HIS A 95 -17.57 -17.83 2.39
#